data_AF-A0A5C3N497-F1
#
_entry.id   AF-A0A5C3N497-F1
#
_cell.length_a   1.000
_cell.length_b   1.000
_cell.length_c   1.000
_cell.angle_alpha   90.00
_cell.angle_beta   90.00
_cell.angle_gamma   90.00
#
_symmetry.space_group_name_H-M   'P 1'
#
loop_
_entity.id
_entity.type
_entity.pdbx_description
1 polymer ?
#
loop_
_entity_poly.entity_id
_entity_poly.type
_entity_poly.pdbx_seq_one_letter_code
_entity_poly.pdbx_strand_id
1 'polypeptide(L)'
;MYCGLLTINSPVFELMLDTSSAEDQETYEGYPLVHLEDSSEDIGALLKALYRRRFFVKGTCTPFDRLTSLARLSSKYNIKHLMEDVAAHLSLIYPSSLEDYWKRDKSLFADFRPHAVEALDMSHDLPALLPIAPVAFYDCCELTAAEIVDGVTHAGEEYGISSDRDVKTCLVGRDALIKAKHARVDNFLMSLSPAQPCRTTDRCCRALALYLRDHRDRGLLDKCDIFSRQPLWAYYSAHTTRLCAVCHAQFRDSENNALDAVWKELPTFFDLESWEKLQERQKTALECRNEDEDEAN
;
A
#
# COMPACT_ATOMS: atom_id res chain seq x y z
N MET A 1 16.61 -16.43 -27.79
CA MET A 1 15.35 -16.03 -27.14
C MET A 1 14.20 -16.49 -28.04
N TYR A 2 13.08 -17.00 -27.52
CA TYR A 2 11.99 -17.48 -28.38
C TYR A 2 11.02 -16.32 -28.65
N CYS A 3 11.14 -15.67 -29.80
CA CYS A 3 10.38 -14.47 -30.18
C CYS A 3 8.86 -14.66 -30.03
N GLY A 4 8.35 -15.85 -30.39
CA GLY A 4 6.93 -16.15 -30.27
C GLY A 4 6.38 -16.05 -28.83
N LEU A 5 7.21 -16.26 -27.80
CA LEU A 5 6.73 -16.10 -26.42
C LEU A 5 6.66 -14.63 -26.02
N LEU A 6 7.49 -13.77 -26.60
CA LEU A 6 7.44 -12.34 -26.32
C LEU A 6 6.24 -11.70 -27.00
N THR A 7 6.01 -12.03 -28.27
CA THR A 7 4.87 -11.51 -29.04
C THR A 7 3.53 -11.93 -28.42
N ILE A 8 3.39 -13.19 -28.00
CA ILE A 8 2.17 -13.68 -27.31
C ILE A 8 1.87 -12.91 -26.02
N ASN A 9 2.88 -12.41 -25.32
CA ASN A 9 2.71 -11.78 -24.01
C ASN A 9 2.74 -10.25 -24.07
N SER A 10 3.19 -9.66 -25.18
CA SER A 10 3.46 -8.23 -25.30
C SER A 10 3.26 -7.76 -26.74
N PRO A 11 2.21 -6.95 -27.01
CA PRO A 11 2.02 -6.33 -28.32
C PRO A 11 3.14 -5.33 -28.65
N VAL A 12 3.79 -4.76 -27.62
CA VAL A 12 4.95 -3.87 -27.82
C VAL A 12 6.13 -4.65 -28.39
N PHE A 13 6.43 -5.85 -27.85
CA PHE A 13 7.48 -6.70 -28.42
C PHE A 13 7.10 -7.23 -29.80
N GLU A 14 5.82 -7.51 -30.06
CA GLU A 14 5.34 -7.85 -31.41
C GLU A 14 5.63 -6.72 -32.41
N LEU A 15 5.21 -5.50 -32.12
CA LEU A 15 5.48 -4.34 -32.96
C LEU A 15 6.99 -4.07 -33.15
N MET A 16 7.77 -4.18 -32.07
CA MET A 16 9.23 -4.02 -32.13
C MET A 16 9.85 -5.07 -33.06
N LEU A 17 9.40 -6.31 -33.00
CA LEU A 17 9.93 -7.41 -33.82
C LEU A 17 9.51 -7.29 -35.29
N ASP A 18 8.28 -6.84 -35.56
CA ASP A 18 7.78 -6.63 -36.92
C ASP A 18 8.52 -5.47 -37.62
N THR A 19 8.70 -4.35 -36.92
CA THR A 19 9.41 -3.16 -37.44
C THR A 19 10.89 -3.40 -37.68
N SER A 20 11.51 -4.32 -36.96
CA SER A 20 12.90 -4.70 -37.20
C SER A 20 13.15 -5.31 -38.58
N SER A 21 12.15 -5.87 -39.26
CA SER A 21 12.31 -6.68 -40.48
C SER A 21 12.71 -5.90 -41.76
N ALA A 22 13.19 -4.65 -41.65
CA ALA A 22 13.61 -3.82 -42.79
C ALA A 22 15.05 -4.14 -43.27
N GLU A 23 15.34 -3.90 -44.55
CA GLU A 23 16.56 -4.36 -45.26
C GLU A 23 17.91 -3.87 -44.69
N ASP A 24 17.93 -2.92 -43.74
CA ASP A 24 19.12 -2.35 -43.10
C ASP A 24 19.30 -2.73 -41.61
N GLN A 25 18.66 -3.82 -41.15
CA GLN A 25 18.66 -4.16 -39.73
C GLN A 25 20.03 -4.65 -39.20
N GLU A 26 20.46 -4.08 -38.08
CA GLU A 26 21.61 -4.58 -37.31
C GLU A 26 21.34 -6.03 -36.84
N THR A 27 22.36 -6.89 -36.92
CA THR A 27 22.25 -8.30 -36.54
C THR A 27 23.27 -8.67 -35.47
N TYR A 28 22.88 -9.59 -34.60
CA TYR A 28 23.75 -10.21 -33.60
C TYR A 28 23.70 -11.72 -33.76
N GLU A 29 24.85 -12.35 -34.00
CA GLU A 29 24.96 -13.80 -34.29
C GLU A 29 24.03 -14.28 -35.42
N GLY A 30 23.76 -13.42 -36.41
CA GLY A 30 22.90 -13.73 -37.55
C GLY A 30 21.40 -13.59 -37.28
N TYR A 31 21.00 -13.04 -36.12
CA TYR A 31 19.62 -12.74 -35.77
C TYR A 31 19.36 -11.22 -35.75
N PRO A 32 18.13 -10.77 -36.07
CA PRO A 32 17.64 -9.42 -35.82
C PRO A 32 18.03 -8.90 -34.43
N LEU A 33 18.80 -7.81 -34.36
CA LEU A 33 19.13 -7.15 -33.09
C LEU A 33 18.07 -6.09 -32.77
N VAL A 34 17.56 -6.14 -31.53
CA VAL A 34 16.62 -5.15 -30.97
C VAL A 34 17.28 -4.49 -29.77
N HIS A 35 17.43 -3.17 -29.82
CA HIS A 35 17.98 -2.39 -28.71
C HIS A 35 16.87 -2.03 -27.72
N LEU A 36 17.10 -2.33 -26.44
CA LEU A 36 16.21 -1.97 -25.34
C LEU A 36 16.91 -0.95 -24.45
N GLU A 37 16.17 0.07 -24.00
CA GLU A 37 16.70 1.12 -23.11
C GLU A 37 16.76 0.69 -21.63
N ASP A 38 16.07 -0.41 -21.28
CA ASP A 38 15.99 -0.89 -19.91
C ASP A 38 17.25 -1.65 -19.49
N SER A 39 17.48 -1.74 -18.18
CA SER A 39 18.63 -2.45 -17.63
C SER A 39 18.61 -3.94 -17.98
N SER A 40 19.79 -4.53 -18.10
CA SER A 40 19.93 -5.96 -18.37
C SER A 40 19.33 -6.82 -17.25
N GLU A 41 19.37 -6.32 -16.02
CA GLU A 41 18.81 -6.90 -14.82
C GLU A 41 17.28 -6.94 -14.88
N ASP A 42 16.64 -5.82 -15.25
CA ASP A 42 15.19 -5.70 -15.35
C ASP A 42 14.65 -6.57 -16.48
N ILE A 43 15.24 -6.49 -17.68
CA ILE A 43 14.88 -7.35 -18.80
C ILE A 43 15.08 -8.82 -18.42
N GLY A 44 16.19 -9.15 -17.76
CA GLY A 44 16.44 -10.50 -17.25
C GLY A 44 15.39 -10.99 -16.26
N ALA A 45 14.88 -10.12 -15.38
CA ALA A 45 13.80 -10.44 -14.44
C ALA A 45 12.46 -10.64 -15.17
N LEU A 46 12.13 -9.75 -16.13
CA LEU A 46 10.93 -9.85 -16.96
C LEU A 46 10.89 -11.17 -17.72
N LEU A 47 11.96 -11.50 -18.43
CA LEU A 47 12.06 -12.75 -19.19
C LEU A 47 11.92 -13.95 -18.26
N LYS A 48 12.57 -13.95 -17.08
CA LYS A 48 12.39 -15.03 -16.10
C LYS A 48 10.94 -15.15 -15.64
N ALA A 49 10.22 -14.05 -15.44
CA ALA A 49 8.80 -14.08 -15.08
C ALA A 49 7.96 -14.73 -16.19
N LEU A 50 8.18 -14.36 -17.45
CA LEU A 50 7.46 -14.92 -18.60
C LEU A 50 7.77 -16.40 -18.86
N TYR A 51 9.04 -16.81 -18.77
CA TYR A 51 9.46 -18.19 -19.07
C TYR A 51 9.33 -19.14 -17.88
N ARG A 52 9.35 -18.62 -16.64
CA ARG A 52 9.35 -19.43 -15.42
C ARG A 52 8.26 -18.93 -14.49
N ARG A 53 7.09 -19.58 -14.54
CA ARG A 53 5.95 -19.32 -13.64
C ARG A 53 6.32 -19.30 -12.14
N ARG A 54 7.40 -19.97 -11.73
CA ARG A 54 7.87 -19.98 -10.33
C ARG A 54 8.75 -18.79 -9.94
N PHE A 55 9.16 -17.95 -10.90
CA PHE A 55 10.02 -16.80 -10.64
C PHE A 55 9.29 -15.71 -9.86
N PHE A 56 8.00 -15.55 -10.14
CA PHE A 56 7.11 -14.68 -9.39
C PHE A 56 5.75 -15.38 -9.25
N VAL A 57 5.30 -15.53 -8.01
CA VAL A 57 3.99 -16.07 -7.67
C VAL A 57 3.37 -15.16 -6.63
N LYS A 58 2.13 -14.75 -6.84
CA LYS A 58 1.35 -14.00 -5.85
C LYS A 58 1.42 -14.69 -4.48
N GLY A 59 1.67 -13.91 -3.42
CA GLY A 59 1.69 -14.40 -2.04
C GLY A 59 2.94 -15.19 -1.64
N THR A 60 3.96 -15.27 -2.48
CA THR A 60 5.28 -15.79 -2.09
C THR A 60 6.25 -14.65 -1.78
N CYS A 61 7.08 -14.78 -0.75
CA CYS A 61 8.10 -13.79 -0.41
C CYS A 61 8.91 -13.34 -1.64
N THR A 62 8.83 -12.05 -1.96
CA THR A 62 9.39 -11.46 -3.17
C THR A 62 10.15 -10.18 -2.82
N PRO A 63 11.40 -10.00 -3.29
CA PRO A 63 12.12 -8.74 -3.12
C PRO A 63 11.37 -7.59 -3.78
N PHE A 64 11.32 -6.44 -3.12
CA PHE A 64 10.52 -5.32 -3.61
C PHE A 64 11.06 -4.77 -4.94
N ASP A 65 12.38 -4.72 -5.14
CA ASP A 65 12.98 -4.36 -6.44
C ASP A 65 12.44 -5.20 -7.61
N ARG A 66 12.16 -6.49 -7.36
CA ARG A 66 11.54 -7.35 -8.37
C ARG A 66 10.11 -6.91 -8.65
N LEU A 67 9.33 -6.56 -7.64
CA LEU A 67 7.97 -6.06 -7.82
C LEU A 67 7.99 -4.74 -8.60
N THR A 68 8.88 -3.82 -8.27
CA THR A 68 9.05 -2.53 -8.97
C THR A 68 9.45 -2.73 -10.43
N SER A 69 10.45 -3.58 -10.68
CA SER A 69 10.91 -3.94 -12.02
C SER A 69 9.79 -4.57 -12.86
N LEU A 70 9.11 -5.59 -12.31
CA LEU A 70 8.02 -6.27 -13.00
C LEU A 70 6.82 -5.33 -13.24
N ALA A 71 6.48 -4.45 -12.30
CA ALA A 71 5.42 -3.46 -12.49
C ALA A 71 5.77 -2.47 -13.63
N ARG A 72 6.96 -1.85 -13.57
CA ARG A 72 7.40 -0.87 -14.58
C ARG A 72 7.46 -1.50 -15.97
N LEU A 73 8.06 -2.69 -16.09
CA LEU A 73 8.20 -3.36 -17.38
C LEU A 73 6.90 -3.96 -17.90
N SER A 74 6.06 -4.53 -17.05
CA SER A 74 4.72 -4.97 -17.48
C SER A 74 3.85 -3.80 -17.90
N SER A 75 4.06 -2.62 -17.30
CA SER A 75 3.47 -1.38 -17.79
C SER A 75 4.02 -1.02 -19.17
N LYS A 76 5.35 -0.83 -19.29
CA LYS A 76 6.04 -0.37 -20.51
C LYS A 76 5.77 -1.27 -21.72
N TYR A 77 5.79 -2.59 -21.52
CA TYR A 77 5.66 -3.59 -22.58
C TYR A 77 4.23 -4.14 -22.71
N ASN A 78 3.26 -3.55 -22.02
CA ASN A 78 1.86 -3.97 -22.05
C ASN A 78 1.60 -5.46 -21.71
N ILE A 79 2.25 -5.99 -20.67
CA ILE A 79 2.13 -7.39 -20.24
C ILE A 79 1.09 -7.50 -19.12
N LYS A 80 -0.19 -7.61 -19.50
CA LYS A 80 -1.35 -7.47 -18.60
C LYS A 80 -1.34 -8.44 -17.42
N HIS A 81 -1.26 -9.74 -17.67
CA HIS A 81 -1.31 -10.78 -16.64
C HIS A 81 -0.21 -10.61 -15.57
N LEU A 82 0.96 -10.10 -15.96
CA LEU A 82 2.06 -9.85 -15.04
C LEU A 82 1.78 -8.63 -14.16
N MET A 83 1.21 -7.56 -14.73
CA MET A 83 0.76 -6.40 -13.95
C MET A 83 -0.34 -6.80 -12.97
N GLU A 84 -1.29 -7.64 -13.38
CA GLU A 84 -2.34 -8.19 -12.51
C GLU A 84 -1.76 -8.98 -11.34
N ASP A 85 -0.78 -9.85 -11.59
CA ASP A 85 -0.12 -10.62 -10.54
C ASP A 85 0.63 -9.71 -9.56
N VAL A 86 1.30 -8.64 -10.05
CA VAL A 86 1.99 -7.66 -9.19
C VAL A 86 1.00 -6.85 -8.36
N ALA A 87 -0.07 -6.33 -8.96
CA ALA A 87 -1.12 -5.61 -8.28
C ALA A 87 -1.82 -6.48 -7.21
N ALA A 88 -2.06 -7.76 -7.54
CA ALA A 88 -2.65 -8.72 -6.62
C ALA A 88 -1.70 -9.11 -5.49
N HIS A 89 -0.38 -9.10 -5.72
CA HIS A 89 0.62 -9.31 -4.68
C HIS A 89 0.70 -8.11 -3.73
N LEU A 90 0.81 -6.89 -4.26
CA LEU A 90 0.88 -5.66 -3.46
C LEU A 90 -0.40 -5.43 -2.64
N SER A 91 -1.56 -5.80 -3.18
CA SER A 91 -2.85 -5.76 -2.47
C SER A 91 -2.91 -6.65 -1.22
N LEU A 92 -2.02 -7.64 -1.07
CA LEU A 92 -1.92 -8.44 0.18
C LEU A 92 -1.30 -7.65 1.33
N ILE A 93 -0.60 -6.56 1.02
CA ILE A 93 0.20 -5.76 1.98
C ILE A 93 -0.38 -4.35 2.12
N TYR A 94 -0.96 -3.84 1.04
CA TYR A 94 -1.68 -2.57 0.96
C TYR A 94 -3.14 -2.82 0.54
N PRO A 95 -3.93 -3.49 1.39
CA PRO A 95 -5.29 -3.89 1.04
C PRO A 95 -6.29 -2.73 1.09
N SER A 96 -7.43 -2.91 0.45
CA SER A 96 -8.55 -1.95 0.49
C SER A 96 -9.55 -2.21 1.62
N SER A 97 -9.45 -3.35 2.31
CA SER A 97 -10.32 -3.70 3.43
C SER A 97 -9.56 -3.65 4.76
N LEU A 98 -10.26 -3.21 5.82
CA LEU A 98 -9.70 -3.14 7.17
C LEU A 98 -9.36 -4.54 7.72
N GLU A 99 -10.19 -5.53 7.39
CA GLU A 99 -9.99 -6.92 7.81
C GLU A 99 -8.69 -7.49 7.23
N ASP A 100 -8.43 -7.25 5.94
CA ASP A 100 -7.19 -7.68 5.29
C ASP A 100 -5.99 -6.89 5.81
N TYR A 101 -6.15 -5.61 6.14
CA TYR A 101 -5.07 -4.80 6.73
C TYR A 101 -4.56 -5.40 8.04
N TRP A 102 -5.45 -5.92 8.89
CA TRP A 102 -5.02 -6.59 10.11
C TRP A 102 -4.44 -7.99 9.90
N LYS A 103 -4.74 -8.64 8.77
CA LYS A 103 -4.21 -9.96 8.41
C LYS A 103 -2.96 -9.89 7.52
N ARG A 104 -2.56 -8.70 7.09
CA ARG A 104 -1.45 -8.52 6.14
C ARG A 104 -0.15 -9.08 6.69
N ASP A 105 0.60 -9.73 5.82
CA ASP A 105 1.90 -10.30 6.15
C ASP A 105 3.01 -9.49 5.47
N LYS A 106 3.66 -8.60 6.23
CA LYS A 106 4.79 -7.81 5.72
C LYS A 106 6.02 -8.67 5.41
N SER A 107 6.09 -9.93 5.85
CA SER A 107 7.18 -10.87 5.48
C SER A 107 7.10 -11.33 4.02
N LEU A 108 6.03 -10.98 3.32
CA LEU A 108 5.95 -11.10 1.86
C LEU A 108 6.99 -10.24 1.14
N PHE A 109 7.52 -9.19 1.79
CA PHE A 109 8.72 -8.52 1.33
C PHE A 109 9.97 -9.23 1.85
N ALA A 110 10.96 -9.40 0.98
CA ALA A 110 12.19 -10.14 1.30
C ALA A 110 13.17 -9.37 2.21
N ASP A 111 12.88 -8.11 2.53
CA ASP A 111 13.72 -7.22 3.32
C ASP A 111 12.87 -6.25 4.18
N PHE A 112 13.53 -5.47 5.04
CA PHE A 112 12.90 -4.54 6.00
C PHE A 112 13.08 -3.06 5.63
N ARG A 113 13.26 -2.73 4.34
CA ARG A 113 13.41 -1.34 3.90
C ARG A 113 12.06 -0.57 3.96
N PRO A 114 12.03 0.76 3.74
CA PRO A 114 10.82 1.56 3.85
C PRO A 114 9.89 1.38 2.64
N HIS A 115 9.38 0.16 2.43
CA HIS A 115 8.54 -0.25 1.29
C HIS A 115 7.30 0.62 1.06
N ALA A 116 6.84 1.34 2.09
CA ALA A 116 5.69 2.24 1.98
C ALA A 116 5.97 3.42 1.04
N VAL A 117 7.20 3.94 1.06
CA VAL A 117 7.65 5.05 0.19
C VAL A 117 7.66 4.61 -1.27
N GLU A 118 8.28 3.47 -1.54
CA GLU A 118 8.35 2.94 -2.90
C GLU A 118 7.00 2.47 -3.42
N ALA A 119 6.15 1.89 -2.57
CA ALA A 119 4.79 1.52 -2.95
C ALA A 119 3.94 2.75 -3.26
N LEU A 120 4.16 3.86 -2.54
CA LEU A 120 3.52 5.13 -2.83
C LEU A 120 3.94 5.66 -4.21
N ASP A 121 5.24 5.73 -4.49
CA ASP A 121 5.75 6.17 -5.79
C ASP A 121 5.23 5.27 -6.93
N MET A 122 5.25 3.95 -6.74
CA MET A 122 4.67 3.01 -7.72
C MET A 122 3.18 3.26 -7.96
N SER A 123 2.40 3.57 -6.92
CA SER A 123 0.97 3.86 -7.04
C SER A 123 0.68 5.20 -7.71
N HIS A 124 1.62 6.14 -7.64
CA HIS A 124 1.56 7.43 -8.33
C HIS A 124 1.80 7.24 -9.83
N ASP A 125 2.84 6.48 -10.19
CA ASP A 125 3.28 6.32 -11.57
C ASP A 125 2.42 5.33 -12.38
N LEU A 126 1.80 4.36 -11.71
CA LEU A 126 1.09 3.25 -12.36
C LEU A 126 -0.38 3.22 -11.96
N PRO A 127 -1.31 3.61 -12.86
CA PRO A 127 -2.75 3.59 -12.59
C PRO A 127 -3.30 2.22 -12.14
N ALA A 128 -2.69 1.13 -12.60
CA ALA A 128 -3.05 -0.24 -12.19
C ALA A 128 -2.74 -0.54 -10.71
N LEU A 129 -1.92 0.28 -10.06
CA LEU A 129 -1.54 0.15 -8.65
C LEU A 129 -2.22 1.19 -7.75
N LEU A 130 -3.02 2.10 -8.31
CA LEU A 130 -3.66 3.19 -7.58
C LEU A 130 -4.38 2.78 -6.27
N PRO A 131 -5.07 1.62 -6.17
CA PRO A 131 -5.76 1.21 -4.92
C PRO A 131 -4.84 0.97 -3.72
N ILE A 132 -3.54 0.80 -3.92
CA ILE A 132 -2.60 0.62 -2.79
C ILE A 132 -2.23 1.95 -2.12
N ALA A 133 -2.44 3.07 -2.82
CA ALA A 133 -2.00 4.40 -2.40
C ALA A 133 -2.51 4.81 -1.00
N PRO A 134 -3.80 4.62 -0.62
CA PRO A 134 -4.27 5.06 0.70
C PRO A 134 -3.52 4.38 1.86
N VAL A 135 -3.21 3.09 1.73
CA VAL A 135 -2.45 2.37 2.77
C VAL A 135 -0.97 2.70 2.71
N ALA A 136 -0.39 2.88 1.52
CA ALA A 136 0.99 3.32 1.37
C ALA A 136 1.22 4.71 2.02
N PHE A 137 0.31 5.67 1.77
CA PHE A 137 0.31 6.96 2.44
C PHE A 137 0.17 6.83 3.96
N TYR A 138 -0.77 6.01 4.45
CA TYR A 138 -0.95 5.78 5.88
C TYR A 138 0.30 5.21 6.54
N ASP A 139 0.93 4.20 5.92
CA ASP A 139 2.17 3.61 6.44
C ASP A 139 3.33 4.64 6.38
N CYS A 140 3.38 5.53 5.38
CA CYS A 140 4.34 6.64 5.35
C CYS A 140 4.11 7.64 6.50
N CYS A 141 2.89 7.81 6.99
CA CYS A 141 2.61 8.69 8.14
C CYS A 141 3.22 8.18 9.46
N GLU A 142 3.70 6.92 9.52
CA GLU A 142 4.44 6.39 10.68
C GLU A 142 5.90 6.89 10.72
N LEU A 143 6.43 7.40 9.60
CA LEU A 143 7.73 8.06 9.53
C LEU A 143 7.71 9.41 10.27
N THR A 144 8.89 9.85 10.72
CA THR A 144 9.07 11.19 11.27
C THR A 144 8.83 12.27 10.21
N ALA A 145 8.53 13.50 10.63
CA ALA A 145 8.38 14.61 9.68
C ALA A 145 9.64 14.85 8.84
N ALA A 146 10.83 14.68 9.42
CA ALA A 146 12.09 14.78 8.70
C ALA A 146 12.21 13.65 7.67
N GLU A 147 11.93 12.41 8.04
CA GLU A 147 11.98 11.27 7.10
C GLU A 147 10.99 11.38 5.94
N ILE A 148 9.81 11.98 6.15
CA ILE A 148 8.84 12.23 5.06
C ILE A 148 9.36 13.30 4.08
N VAL A 149 10.09 14.30 4.56
CA VAL A 149 10.56 15.44 3.76
C VAL A 149 11.92 15.18 3.11
N ASP A 150 12.85 14.65 3.89
CA ASP A 150 14.25 14.46 3.51
C ASP A 150 14.54 13.03 3.03
N GLY A 151 13.62 12.10 3.25
CA GLY A 151 13.81 10.67 2.98
C GLY A 151 14.43 9.89 4.14
N VAL A 152 14.54 8.58 3.93
CA VAL A 152 15.06 7.59 4.88
C VAL A 152 16.29 6.93 4.27
N THR A 153 17.40 6.86 5.02
CA THR A 153 18.55 6.05 4.62
C THR A 153 18.44 4.65 5.21
N HIS A 154 18.44 3.62 4.37
CA HIS A 154 18.44 2.21 4.78
C HIS A 154 19.53 1.45 4.04
N ALA A 155 20.39 0.74 4.78
CA ALA A 155 21.50 -0.05 4.22
C ALA A 155 22.46 0.72 3.28
N GLY A 156 22.54 2.06 3.41
CA GLY A 156 23.38 2.93 2.56
C GLY A 156 22.67 3.47 1.32
N GLU A 157 21.40 3.13 1.12
CA GLU A 157 20.55 3.66 0.05
C GLU A 157 19.54 4.66 0.61
N GLU A 158 19.19 5.67 -0.18
CA GLU A 158 18.23 6.70 0.18
C GLU A 158 16.88 6.41 -0.45
N TYR A 159 15.83 6.49 0.35
CA TYR A 159 14.45 6.25 -0.03
C TYR A 159 13.62 7.46 0.36
N GLY A 160 13.06 8.18 -0.62
CA GLY A 160 12.24 9.37 -0.39
C GLY A 160 11.00 9.34 -1.25
N ILE A 161 9.94 10.03 -0.80
CA ILE A 161 8.75 10.22 -1.63
C ILE A 161 9.17 11.12 -2.79
N SER A 162 9.08 10.63 -4.02
CA SER A 162 9.65 11.34 -5.18
C SER A 162 8.91 12.64 -5.52
N SER A 163 7.66 12.75 -5.09
CA SER A 163 6.73 13.84 -5.43
C SER A 163 6.56 14.81 -4.26
N ASP A 164 6.94 16.08 -4.44
CA ASP A 164 6.68 17.17 -3.47
C ASP A 164 5.19 17.29 -3.11
N ARG A 165 4.31 17.00 -4.09
CA ARG A 165 2.87 16.94 -3.85
C ARG A 165 2.54 15.86 -2.84
N ASP A 166 3.11 14.67 -2.98
CA ASP A 166 2.81 13.53 -2.12
C ASP A 166 3.47 13.66 -0.75
N VAL A 167 4.64 14.29 -0.64
CA VAL A 167 5.22 14.74 0.64
C VAL A 167 4.22 15.64 1.38
N LYS A 168 3.69 16.66 0.71
CA LYS A 168 2.68 17.56 1.28
C LYS A 168 1.40 16.82 1.66
N THR A 169 0.89 15.95 0.78
CA THR A 169 -0.30 15.13 1.02
C THR A 169 -0.13 14.23 2.24
N CYS A 170 1.03 13.60 2.40
CA CYS A 170 1.34 12.76 3.54
C CYS A 170 1.36 13.56 4.86
N LEU A 171 2.00 14.74 4.87
CA LEU A 171 2.03 15.61 6.05
C LEU A 171 0.63 16.12 6.45
N VAL A 172 -0.16 16.60 5.47
CA VAL A 172 -1.52 17.08 5.72
C VAL A 172 -2.44 15.95 6.15
N GLY A 173 -2.33 14.78 5.51
CA GLY A 173 -3.09 13.59 5.86
C GLY A 173 -2.75 13.10 7.26
N ARG A 174 -1.48 13.10 7.66
CA ARG A 174 -1.04 12.76 9.02
C ARG A 174 -1.71 13.65 10.08
N ASP A 175 -1.72 14.97 9.87
CA ASP A 175 -2.38 15.89 10.79
C ASP A 175 -3.89 15.64 10.89
N ALA A 176 -4.54 15.34 9.76
CA ALA A 176 -5.96 15.05 9.70
C ALA A 176 -6.30 13.69 10.36
N LEU A 177 -5.45 12.69 10.19
CA LEU A 177 -5.57 11.37 10.84
C LEU A 177 -5.39 11.48 12.36
N ILE A 178 -4.39 12.21 12.86
CA ILE A 178 -4.22 12.45 14.30
C ILE A 178 -5.46 13.13 14.89
N LYS A 179 -6.03 14.12 14.20
CA LYS A 179 -7.30 14.75 14.62
C LYS A 179 -8.46 13.75 14.63
N ALA A 180 -8.61 12.94 13.58
CA ALA A 180 -9.66 11.92 13.48
C ALA A 180 -9.53 10.86 14.58
N LYS A 181 -8.30 10.42 14.87
CA LYS A 181 -7.97 9.52 15.98
C LYS A 181 -8.51 10.06 17.29
N HIS A 182 -8.13 11.29 17.67
CA HIS A 182 -8.59 11.86 18.93
C HIS A 182 -10.09 12.13 18.99
N ALA A 183 -10.67 12.59 17.89
CA ALA A 183 -12.09 12.95 17.84
C ALA A 183 -13.01 11.73 17.83
N ARG A 184 -12.56 10.59 17.28
CA ARG A 184 -13.40 9.42 17.03
C ARG A 184 -12.90 8.17 17.76
N VAL A 185 -11.66 7.75 17.51
CA VAL A 185 -11.10 6.48 18.03
C VAL A 185 -10.83 6.57 19.53
N ASP A 186 -10.10 7.61 19.97
CA ASP A 186 -9.78 7.83 21.38
C ASP A 186 -10.92 8.52 22.14
N ASN A 187 -12.06 8.83 21.49
CA ASN A 187 -13.12 9.68 22.07
C ASN A 187 -13.57 9.19 23.45
N PHE A 188 -13.85 7.89 23.56
CA PHE A 188 -14.29 7.30 24.82
C PHE A 188 -13.24 7.47 25.93
N LEU A 189 -11.96 7.31 25.59
CA LEU A 189 -10.84 7.47 26.52
C LEU A 189 -10.66 8.94 26.93
N MET A 190 -10.74 9.85 25.97
CA MET A 190 -10.57 11.30 26.17
C MET A 190 -11.74 11.92 26.93
N SER A 191 -12.93 11.31 26.86
CA SER A 191 -14.11 11.80 27.59
C SER A 191 -13.97 11.70 29.11
N LEU A 192 -13.13 10.79 29.60
CA LEU A 192 -13.00 10.41 31.02
C LEU A 192 -14.36 10.16 31.71
N SER A 193 -15.38 9.84 30.92
CA SER A 193 -16.77 9.76 31.34
C SER A 193 -17.28 8.34 31.15
N PRO A 194 -17.60 7.61 32.24
CA PRO A 194 -18.13 6.26 32.14
C PRO A 194 -19.45 6.20 31.37
N ALA A 195 -19.65 5.10 30.64
CA ALA A 195 -20.88 4.84 29.91
C ALA A 195 -22.11 4.77 30.85
N GLN A 196 -23.31 4.97 30.32
CA GLN A 196 -24.56 4.78 31.07
C GLN A 196 -25.22 3.44 30.72
N PRO A 197 -25.73 2.65 31.71
CA PRO A 197 -25.66 2.87 33.15
C PRO A 197 -24.39 2.23 33.78
N CYS A 198 -23.37 3.03 34.12
CA CYS A 198 -22.23 2.57 34.91
C CYS A 198 -22.53 2.62 36.41
N ARG A 199 -22.38 1.47 37.09
CA ARG A 199 -22.59 1.34 38.54
C ARG A 199 -21.32 1.54 39.37
N THR A 200 -20.16 1.67 38.72
CA THR A 200 -18.85 1.81 39.37
C THR A 200 -18.10 2.99 38.75
N THR A 201 -18.72 4.17 38.79
CA THR A 201 -18.26 5.40 38.10
C THR A 201 -16.81 5.73 38.46
N ASP A 202 -16.47 5.88 39.74
CA ASP A 202 -15.11 6.23 40.18
C ASP A 202 -14.04 5.23 39.70
N ARG A 203 -14.36 3.93 39.72
CA ARG A 203 -13.46 2.88 39.26
C ARG A 203 -13.21 3.01 37.77
N CYS A 204 -14.26 3.23 36.99
CA CYS A 204 -14.15 3.36 35.54
C CYS A 204 -13.47 4.66 35.13
N CYS A 205 -13.77 5.79 35.80
CA CYS A 205 -13.04 7.05 35.59
C CYS A 205 -11.54 6.89 35.83
N ARG A 206 -11.15 6.24 36.94
CA ARG A 206 -9.74 5.96 37.23
C ARG A 206 -9.09 5.03 36.19
N ALA A 207 -9.81 4.04 35.70
CA ALA A 207 -9.32 3.14 34.65
C ALA A 207 -9.05 3.91 33.35
N LEU A 208 -9.98 4.77 32.92
CA LEU A 208 -9.82 5.64 31.74
C LEU A 208 -8.66 6.63 31.91
N ALA A 209 -8.54 7.26 33.08
CA ALA A 209 -7.44 8.18 33.37
C ALA A 209 -6.07 7.51 33.37
N LEU A 210 -5.97 6.28 33.91
CA LEU A 210 -4.73 5.48 33.87
C LEU A 210 -4.34 5.11 32.44
N TYR A 211 -5.33 4.74 31.62
CA TYR A 211 -5.12 4.47 30.21
C TYR A 211 -4.56 5.69 29.48
N LEU A 212 -5.22 6.85 29.64
CA LEU A 212 -4.82 8.09 28.99
C LEU A 212 -3.42 8.52 29.43
N ARG A 213 -3.09 8.31 30.71
CA ARG A 213 -1.75 8.55 31.23
C ARG A 213 -0.71 7.65 30.55
N ASP A 214 -0.96 6.36 30.39
CA ASP A 214 -0.04 5.45 29.68
C ASP A 214 0.21 5.91 28.23
N HIS A 215 -0.88 6.29 27.54
CA HIS A 215 -0.79 6.80 26.16
C HIS A 215 0.07 8.07 26.05
N ARG A 216 -0.10 9.00 26.98
CA ARG A 216 0.73 10.20 27.07
C ARG A 216 2.18 9.85 27.40
N ASP A 217 2.40 9.05 28.44
CA ASP A 217 3.74 8.76 28.97
C ASP A 217 4.59 7.98 27.93
N ARG A 218 3.95 7.27 27.00
CA ARG A 218 4.60 6.57 25.88
C ARG A 218 4.68 7.38 24.58
N GLY A 219 4.22 8.64 24.57
CA GLY A 219 4.27 9.51 23.38
C GLY A 219 3.43 8.97 22.23
N LEU A 220 2.18 8.59 22.52
CA LEU A 220 1.28 7.96 21.56
C LEU A 220 0.14 8.88 21.14
N LEU A 221 -0.01 10.02 21.79
CA LEU A 221 -1.06 10.98 21.45
C LEU A 221 -0.73 11.68 20.12
N ASP A 222 0.54 11.94 19.84
CA ASP A 222 1.04 12.57 18.62
C ASP A 222 1.31 11.57 17.47
N LYS A 223 1.02 10.28 17.66
CA LYS A 223 1.25 9.22 16.66
C LYS A 223 -0.01 8.94 15.84
N CYS A 224 0.20 8.71 14.54
CA CYS A 224 -0.81 8.30 13.58
C CYS A 224 -0.93 6.76 13.50
N ASP A 225 -1.04 6.10 14.66
CA ASP A 225 -1.04 4.64 14.80
C ASP A 225 -2.47 4.07 14.93
N ILE A 226 -3.41 4.63 14.16
CA ILE A 226 -4.85 4.33 14.25
C ILE A 226 -5.13 2.84 14.13
N PHE A 227 -4.55 2.16 13.15
CA PHE A 227 -4.84 0.75 12.84
C PHE A 227 -3.78 -0.23 13.34
N SER A 228 -2.56 0.26 13.58
CA SER A 228 -1.36 -0.56 13.85
C SER A 228 -1.34 -1.17 15.27
N ARG A 229 -2.19 -0.67 16.18
CA ARG A 229 -2.21 -1.08 17.61
C ARG A 229 -3.56 -1.60 18.09
N GLN A 230 -4.45 -1.91 17.15
CA GLN A 230 -5.86 -2.15 17.41
C GLN A 230 -6.23 -3.64 17.47
N PRO A 231 -7.38 -3.97 18.08
CA PRO A 231 -8.22 -3.06 18.87
C PRO A 231 -7.66 -2.80 20.27
N LEU A 232 -7.63 -1.53 20.70
CA LEU A 232 -7.16 -1.15 22.03
C LEU A 232 -8.04 -1.74 23.14
N TRP A 233 -9.35 -1.85 22.91
CA TRP A 233 -10.27 -2.45 23.89
C TRP A 233 -9.87 -3.89 24.28
N ALA A 234 -9.23 -4.63 23.36
CA ALA A 234 -8.80 -6.02 23.58
C ALA A 234 -7.33 -6.11 24.04
N TYR A 235 -6.43 -5.40 23.37
CA TYR A 235 -4.98 -5.57 23.58
C TYR A 235 -4.43 -4.80 24.80
N TYR A 236 -5.16 -3.81 25.34
CA TYR A 236 -4.77 -3.06 26.55
C TYR A 236 -5.42 -3.60 27.83
N SER A 237 -5.39 -4.93 27.99
CA SER A 237 -6.05 -5.64 29.10
C SER A 237 -5.67 -5.11 30.50
N ALA A 238 -4.44 -4.62 30.70
CA ALA A 238 -3.99 -4.06 31.98
C ALA A 238 -4.85 -2.89 32.50
N HIS A 239 -5.51 -2.17 31.59
CA HIS A 239 -6.38 -1.04 31.88
C HIS A 239 -7.85 -1.36 31.61
N THR A 240 -8.16 -2.06 30.51
CA THR A 240 -9.55 -2.34 30.10
C THR A 240 -10.24 -3.34 31.03
N THR A 241 -9.51 -4.27 31.65
CA THR A 241 -10.06 -5.19 32.67
C THR A 241 -10.58 -4.50 33.94
N ARG A 242 -10.19 -3.23 34.16
CA ARG A 242 -10.65 -2.43 35.31
C ARG A 242 -12.01 -1.76 35.05
N LEU A 243 -12.44 -1.68 33.79
CA LEU A 243 -13.75 -1.17 33.40
C LEU A 243 -14.84 -2.16 33.84
N CYS A 244 -16.04 -1.63 34.14
CA CYS A 244 -17.20 -2.51 34.25
C CYS A 244 -17.62 -3.01 32.85
N ALA A 245 -18.42 -4.08 32.80
CA ALA A 245 -18.88 -4.67 31.54
C ALA A 245 -19.57 -3.66 30.61
N VAL A 246 -20.34 -2.70 31.17
CA VAL A 246 -21.03 -1.66 30.39
C VAL A 246 -20.03 -0.70 29.73
N CYS A 247 -19.06 -0.18 30.49
CA CYS A 247 -18.03 0.71 29.94
C CYS A 247 -17.11 0.00 28.96
N HIS A 248 -16.79 -1.27 29.22
CA HIS A 248 -15.98 -2.08 28.32
C HIS A 248 -16.71 -2.34 26.99
N ALA A 249 -18.00 -2.69 27.04
CA ALA A 249 -18.82 -2.87 25.83
C ALA A 249 -18.93 -1.56 25.03
N GLN A 250 -19.20 -0.44 25.71
CA GLN A 250 -19.23 0.87 25.05
C GLN A 250 -17.90 1.22 24.38
N PHE A 251 -16.76 0.95 25.03
CA PHE A 251 -15.44 1.19 24.46
C PHE A 251 -15.24 0.36 23.19
N ARG A 252 -15.50 -0.95 23.28
CA ARG A 252 -15.40 -1.86 22.14
C ARG A 252 -16.24 -1.36 20.96
N ASP A 253 -17.51 -1.07 21.22
CA ASP A 253 -18.45 -0.71 20.16
C ASP A 253 -18.09 0.68 19.58
N SER A 254 -17.67 1.65 20.40
CA SER A 254 -17.23 2.96 19.92
C SER A 254 -15.95 2.88 19.09
N GLU A 255 -14.96 2.10 19.53
CA GLU A 255 -13.68 1.96 18.84
C GLU A 255 -13.87 1.22 17.51
N ASN A 256 -14.55 0.08 17.51
CA ASN A 256 -14.80 -0.67 16.27
C ASN A 256 -15.55 0.18 15.23
N ASN A 257 -16.58 0.91 15.63
CA ASN A 257 -17.32 1.80 14.73
C ASN A 257 -16.44 2.95 14.22
N ALA A 258 -15.57 3.52 15.07
CA ALA A 258 -14.67 4.58 14.68
C ALA A 258 -13.59 4.09 13.70
N LEU A 259 -13.02 2.90 13.93
CA LEU A 259 -12.03 2.29 13.04
C LEU A 259 -12.62 2.02 11.66
N ASP A 260 -13.83 1.47 11.61
CA ASP A 260 -14.53 1.18 10.35
C ASP A 260 -14.84 2.48 9.57
N ALA A 261 -15.26 3.53 10.27
CA ALA A 261 -15.52 4.83 9.68
C ALA A 261 -14.25 5.52 9.17
N VAL A 262 -13.17 5.53 9.96
CA VAL A 262 -11.89 6.12 9.55
C VAL A 262 -11.29 5.35 8.37
N TRP A 263 -11.43 4.02 8.33
CA TRP A 263 -10.96 3.22 7.19
C TRP A 263 -11.70 3.55 5.89
N LYS A 264 -13.03 3.67 5.94
CA LYS A 264 -13.84 4.09 4.78
C LYS A 264 -13.44 5.47 4.26
N GLU A 265 -13.08 6.37 5.16
CA GLU A 265 -12.61 7.72 4.83
C GLU A 265 -11.11 7.79 4.53
N LEU A 266 -10.34 6.70 4.70
CA LEU A 266 -8.87 6.70 4.60
C LEU A 266 -8.35 7.39 3.33
N PRO A 267 -8.87 7.10 2.11
CA PRO A 267 -8.41 7.77 0.90
C PRO A 267 -8.60 9.30 0.94
N THR A 268 -9.67 9.78 1.58
CA THR A 268 -9.99 11.22 1.61
C THR A 268 -9.04 12.03 2.46
N PHE A 269 -8.36 11.41 3.44
CA PHE A 269 -7.29 12.09 4.19
C PHE A 269 -6.10 12.45 3.30
N PHE A 270 -5.95 11.78 2.17
CA PHE A 270 -4.85 11.96 1.22
C PHE A 270 -5.30 12.56 -0.11
N ASP A 271 -6.46 13.25 -0.15
CA ASP A 271 -7.01 13.84 -1.38
C ASP A 271 -7.22 12.81 -2.52
N LEU A 272 -7.47 11.55 -2.15
CA LEU A 272 -7.76 10.46 -3.08
C LEU A 272 -9.27 10.20 -3.17
N GLU A 273 -9.68 9.59 -4.28
CA GLU A 273 -11.06 9.15 -4.51
C GLU A 273 -11.44 7.98 -3.58
N SER A 274 -12.74 7.68 -3.48
CA SER A 274 -13.22 6.56 -2.66
C SER A 274 -12.63 5.23 -3.13
N TRP A 275 -12.58 4.25 -2.21
CA TRP A 275 -12.08 2.90 -2.49
C TRP A 275 -12.67 2.28 -3.76
N GLU A 276 -13.99 2.44 -3.97
CA GLU A 276 -14.69 1.90 -5.13
C GLU A 276 -14.20 2.51 -6.43
N LYS A 277 -13.95 3.82 -6.45
CA LYS A 277 -13.42 4.51 -7.64
C LYS A 277 -11.98 4.16 -7.91
N LEU A 278 -11.15 4.00 -6.87
CA LEU A 278 -9.76 3.55 -7.06
C LEU A 278 -9.74 2.15 -7.69
N GLN A 279 -10.59 1.24 -7.20
CA GLN A 279 -10.73 -0.12 -7.75
C GLN A 279 -11.29 -0.12 -9.18
N GLU A 280 -12.27 0.73 -9.48
CA GLU A 280 -12.80 0.92 -10.84
C GLU A 280 -11.69 1.39 -11.79
N ARG A 281 -10.91 2.40 -11.38
CA ARG A 281 -9.77 2.91 -12.18
C ARG A 281 -8.67 1.87 -12.36
N GLN A 282 -8.38 1.04 -11.35
CA GLN A 282 -7.47 -0.09 -11.50
C GLN A 282 -8.00 -1.07 -12.55
N LYS A 283 -9.28 -1.43 -12.46
CA LYS A 283 -9.91 -2.34 -13.42
C LYS A 283 -9.84 -1.76 -14.84
N THR A 284 -10.20 -0.49 -15.02
CA THR A 284 -10.06 0.21 -16.30
C THR A 284 -8.60 0.26 -16.78
N ALA A 285 -7.61 0.49 -15.91
CA ALA A 285 -6.20 0.51 -16.31
C ALA A 285 -5.69 -0.87 -16.75
N LEU A 286 -6.24 -1.95 -16.18
CA LEU A 286 -5.96 -3.32 -16.58
C LEU A 286 -6.75 -3.71 -17.86
N GLU A 287 -7.95 -3.15 -18.06
CA GLU A 287 -8.87 -3.46 -19.17
C GLU A 287 -8.73 -2.59 -20.42
N CYS A 288 -8.53 -1.27 -20.34
CA CYS A 288 -8.34 -0.37 -21.51
C CYS A 288 -7.12 -0.75 -22.35
N ARG A 289 -6.22 -1.58 -21.80
CA ARG A 289 -5.15 -2.20 -22.56
C ARG A 289 -5.66 -3.29 -23.53
N ASN A 290 -6.93 -3.71 -23.43
CA ASN A 290 -7.62 -4.66 -24.33
C ASN A 290 -8.29 -3.97 -25.52
N GLU A 291 -8.75 -2.73 -25.40
CA GLU A 291 -9.53 -2.07 -26.47
C GLU A 291 -8.65 -1.63 -27.66
N ASP A 292 -7.37 -1.37 -27.43
CA ASP A 292 -6.38 -1.16 -28.51
C ASP A 292 -6.15 -2.42 -29.38
N GLU A 293 -6.60 -3.62 -28.94
CA GLU A 293 -6.54 -4.86 -29.73
C GLU A 293 -7.80 -5.08 -30.60
N ASP A 294 -8.95 -4.48 -30.24
CA ASP A 294 -10.23 -4.70 -30.95
C ASP A 294 -10.52 -3.64 -32.03
N GLU A 295 -9.91 -2.45 -31.98
CA GLU A 295 -10.04 -1.43 -33.04
C GLU A 295 -9.03 -1.60 -34.20
N ALA A 296 -8.11 -2.57 -34.11
CA ALA A 296 -7.08 -2.86 -35.12
C ALA A 296 -7.36 -4.10 -36.00
N ASN A 297 -8.56 -4.68 -35.92
CA ASN A 297 -8.96 -5.89 -36.66
C ASN A 297 -10.07 -5.63 -37.69
#